data_AF-A0A5C7M8Z5-F1
#
_entry.id   AF-A0A5C7M8Z5-F1
#
_cell.length_a   1.000
_cell.length_b   1.000
_cell.length_c   1.000
_cell.angle_alpha   90.00
_cell.angle_beta   90.00
_cell.angle_gamma   90.00
#
_symmetry.space_group_name_H-M   'P 1'
#
loop_
_entity.id
_entity.type
_entity.pdbx_description
1 polymer ?
#
loop_
_entity_poly.entity_id
_entity_poly.type
_entity_poly.pdbx_seq_one_letter_code
_entity_poly.pdbx_strand_id
1 'polypeptide(L)'
;MSDNKSLAKKLADKDLLEEFCSLMFDTQVNYKDLLEQLEKWGISSSIGALSRFSDSQRSQWTLMRAKRQYESMLEDAGTTLDEAQKRVVAERLYGLAASPNISEKALLKMRDQEIKMAVLSQNDRKLTLLEAKVNAANEVMDDTKLSPEEKVHRWKAVFGR
;
A
#
# COMPACT_ATOMS: atom_id res chain seq x y z
N MET A 1 1.32 -28.23 -37.40
CA MET A 1 2.57 -27.78 -36.73
C MET A 1 2.15 -27.07 -35.46
N SER A 2 2.48 -27.58 -34.27
CA SER A 2 2.17 -26.85 -33.05
C SER A 2 3.07 -25.61 -33.01
N ASP A 3 2.44 -24.45 -32.91
CA ASP A 3 3.14 -23.17 -32.87
C ASP A 3 4.03 -23.16 -31.62
N ASN A 4 5.35 -23.27 -31.83
CA ASN A 4 6.35 -23.48 -30.77
C ASN A 4 6.65 -22.18 -29.99
N LYS A 5 5.68 -21.24 -30.01
CA LYS A 5 5.73 -19.98 -29.28
C LYS A 5 5.64 -20.25 -27.78
N SER A 6 6.40 -19.48 -27.00
CA SER A 6 6.31 -19.49 -25.54
C SER A 6 4.90 -19.10 -25.07
N LEU A 7 4.49 -19.57 -23.88
CA LEU A 7 3.18 -19.22 -23.32
C LEU A 7 3.01 -17.72 -23.16
N ALA A 8 4.07 -17.01 -22.72
CA ALA A 8 4.07 -15.56 -22.61
C ALA A 8 3.76 -14.88 -23.94
N LYS A 9 4.33 -15.35 -25.05
CA LYS A 9 4.06 -14.80 -26.37
C LYS A 9 2.65 -15.11 -26.85
N LYS A 10 2.13 -16.32 -26.61
CA LYS A 10 0.75 -16.69 -26.94
C LYS A 10 -0.28 -15.84 -26.21
N LEU A 11 -0.01 -15.51 -24.94
CA LEU A 11 -0.83 -14.63 -24.12
C LEU A 11 -0.74 -13.17 -24.58
N ALA A 12 0.47 -12.67 -24.86
CA ALA A 12 0.69 -11.31 -25.33
C ALA A 12 0.05 -11.06 -26.72
N ASP A 13 0.17 -12.01 -27.66
CA ASP A 13 -0.44 -11.93 -28.99
C ASP A 13 -1.99 -11.80 -28.93
N LYS A 14 -2.60 -12.17 -27.79
CA LYS A 14 -4.04 -12.12 -27.53
C LYS A 14 -4.46 -11.05 -26.51
N ASP A 15 -3.51 -10.25 -26.02
CA ASP A 15 -3.73 -9.24 -24.96
C ASP A 15 -4.27 -9.83 -23.63
N LEU A 16 -3.86 -11.07 -23.30
CA LEU A 16 -4.31 -11.81 -22.11
C LEU A 16 -3.22 -11.96 -21.04
N LEU A 17 -2.02 -11.41 -21.27
CA LEU A 17 -0.88 -11.65 -20.39
C LEU A 17 -1.11 -11.13 -18.98
N GLU A 18 -1.63 -9.91 -18.84
CA GLU A 18 -1.87 -9.31 -17.54
C GLU A 18 -2.99 -10.04 -16.77
N GLU A 19 -4.11 -10.32 -17.44
CA GLU A 19 -5.23 -11.05 -16.86
C GLU A 19 -4.78 -12.44 -16.36
N PHE A 20 -4.03 -13.17 -17.19
CA PHE A 20 -3.52 -14.48 -16.81
C PHE A 20 -2.56 -14.44 -15.64
N CYS A 21 -1.65 -13.47 -15.62
CA CYS A 21 -0.73 -13.28 -14.50
C CYS A 21 -1.48 -12.92 -13.21
N SER A 22 -2.53 -12.11 -13.27
CA SER A 22 -3.35 -11.79 -12.09
C SER A 22 -4.09 -13.03 -11.54
N LEU A 23 -4.65 -13.86 -12.41
CA LEU A 23 -5.23 -15.14 -12.00
C LEU A 23 -4.18 -16.05 -11.32
N MET A 24 -2.99 -16.14 -11.91
CA MET A 24 -1.92 -17.00 -11.41
C MET A 24 -1.31 -16.50 -10.09
N PHE A 25 -1.05 -15.21 -9.95
CA PHE A 25 -0.24 -14.67 -8.86
C PHE A 25 -1.05 -13.95 -7.78
N ASP A 26 -2.09 -13.21 -8.15
CA ASP A 26 -2.89 -12.44 -7.20
C ASP A 26 -4.01 -13.29 -6.62
N THR A 27 -4.76 -13.95 -7.50
CA THR A 27 -5.85 -14.88 -7.14
C THR A 27 -5.32 -16.26 -6.74
N GLN A 28 -4.09 -16.59 -7.16
CA GLN A 28 -3.45 -17.88 -6.87
C GLN A 28 -4.26 -19.09 -7.34
N VAL A 29 -4.88 -18.97 -8.52
CA VAL A 29 -5.63 -20.06 -9.15
C VAL A 29 -4.69 -21.25 -9.38
N ASN A 30 -5.17 -22.45 -9.07
CA ASN A 30 -4.36 -23.65 -9.23
C ASN A 30 -4.10 -23.95 -10.72
N TYR A 31 -3.04 -24.72 -11.00
CA TYR A 31 -2.61 -24.97 -12.37
C TYR A 31 -3.64 -25.72 -13.23
N LYS A 32 -4.52 -26.53 -12.63
CA LYS A 32 -5.56 -27.22 -13.40
C LYS A 32 -6.58 -26.22 -13.95
N ASP A 33 -7.09 -25.36 -13.10
CA ASP A 33 -8.09 -24.36 -13.48
C ASP A 33 -7.49 -23.30 -14.43
N LEU A 34 -6.20 -22.97 -14.29
CA LEU A 34 -5.49 -22.12 -15.24
C LEU A 34 -5.37 -22.75 -16.63
N LEU A 35 -5.19 -24.08 -16.73
CA LEU A 35 -5.20 -24.77 -18.03
C LEU A 35 -6.58 -24.73 -18.66
N GLU A 36 -7.64 -24.99 -17.90
CA GLU A 36 -9.02 -24.88 -18.38
C GLU A 36 -9.32 -23.45 -18.88
N GLN A 37 -8.81 -22.43 -18.19
CA GLN A 37 -8.94 -21.03 -18.63
C GLN A 37 -8.17 -20.76 -19.93
N LEU A 38 -6.94 -21.26 -20.06
CA LEU A 38 -6.16 -21.13 -21.30
C LEU A 38 -6.88 -21.81 -22.48
N GLU A 39 -7.50 -22.97 -22.27
CA GLU A 39 -8.29 -23.67 -23.28
C GLU A 39 -9.49 -22.84 -23.75
N LYS A 40 -10.23 -22.20 -22.82
CA LYS A 40 -11.31 -21.27 -23.16
C LYS A 40 -10.84 -20.10 -24.03
N TRP A 41 -9.61 -19.64 -23.82
CA TRP A 41 -8.97 -18.61 -24.66
C TRP A 41 -8.36 -19.16 -25.95
N GLY A 42 -8.49 -20.46 -26.22
CA GLY A 42 -7.93 -21.12 -27.39
C GLY A 42 -6.40 -21.24 -27.36
N ILE A 43 -5.81 -21.30 -26.17
CA ILE A 43 -4.36 -21.47 -25.95
C ILE A 43 -4.11 -22.85 -25.36
N SER A 44 -3.48 -23.74 -26.13
CA SER A 44 -3.01 -25.04 -25.60
C SER A 44 -1.68 -24.86 -24.87
N SER A 45 -1.59 -25.45 -23.67
CA SER A 45 -0.42 -25.43 -22.79
C SER A 45 -0.35 -26.73 -21.97
N SER A 46 0.62 -26.83 -21.08
CA SER A 46 0.78 -27.96 -20.16
C SER A 46 1.23 -27.49 -18.79
N ILE A 47 1.07 -28.34 -17.76
CA ILE A 47 1.53 -28.04 -16.39
C ILE A 47 3.02 -27.66 -16.37
N GLY A 48 3.86 -28.37 -17.13
CA GLY A 48 5.29 -28.05 -17.20
C GLY A 48 5.58 -26.70 -17.87
N ALA A 49 4.77 -26.31 -18.87
CA ALA A 49 4.89 -25.00 -19.49
C ALA A 49 4.40 -23.89 -18.54
N LEU A 50 3.33 -24.13 -17.78
CA LEU A 50 2.83 -23.23 -16.74
C LEU A 50 3.85 -23.01 -15.63
N SER A 51 4.51 -24.06 -15.15
CA SER A 51 5.54 -23.94 -14.11
C SER A 51 6.69 -23.05 -14.57
N ARG A 52 7.24 -23.30 -15.78
CA ARG A 52 8.31 -22.47 -16.34
C ARG A 52 7.87 -21.04 -16.58
N PHE A 53 6.64 -20.84 -17.03
CA PHE A 53 6.06 -19.51 -17.20
C PHE A 53 5.97 -18.78 -15.85
N SER A 54 5.42 -19.44 -14.82
CA SER A 54 5.32 -18.92 -13.45
C SER A 54 6.68 -18.46 -12.93
N ASP A 55 7.70 -19.33 -13.03
CA ASP A 55 9.06 -19.00 -12.59
C ASP A 55 9.65 -17.80 -13.33
N SER A 56 9.43 -17.73 -14.66
CA SER A 56 9.93 -16.62 -15.48
C SER A 56 9.24 -15.28 -15.21
N GLN A 57 7.95 -15.30 -14.85
CA GLN A 57 7.14 -14.08 -14.70
C GLN A 57 7.08 -13.58 -13.26
N ARG A 58 7.33 -14.45 -12.27
CA ARG A 58 7.17 -14.13 -10.85
C ARG A 58 7.83 -12.83 -10.43
N SER A 59 9.11 -12.65 -10.78
CA SER A 59 9.87 -11.45 -10.38
C SER A 59 9.36 -10.18 -11.06
N GLN A 60 8.99 -10.26 -12.34
CA GLN A 60 8.44 -9.10 -13.05
C GLN A 60 7.07 -8.74 -12.47
N TRP A 61 6.22 -9.73 -12.21
CA TRP A 61 4.89 -9.53 -11.66
C TRP A 61 4.93 -8.91 -10.27
N THR A 62 5.80 -9.39 -9.37
CA THR A 62 5.91 -8.81 -8.02
C THR A 62 6.35 -7.36 -8.06
N LEU A 63 7.25 -6.98 -8.98
CA LEU A 63 7.65 -5.59 -9.15
C LEU A 63 6.51 -4.71 -9.69
N MET A 64 5.75 -5.19 -10.69
CA MET A 64 4.59 -4.45 -11.21
C MET A 64 3.51 -4.26 -10.15
N ARG A 65 3.21 -5.33 -9.39
CA ARG A 65 2.29 -5.27 -8.24
C ARG A 65 2.75 -4.27 -7.20
N ALA A 66 4.04 -4.25 -6.87
CA ALA A 66 4.60 -3.31 -5.90
C ALA A 66 4.46 -1.85 -6.33
N LYS A 67 4.74 -1.56 -7.61
CA LYS A 67 4.53 -0.22 -8.17
C LYS A 67 3.07 0.21 -8.11
N ARG A 68 2.15 -0.66 -8.52
CA ARG A 68 0.70 -0.39 -8.47
C ARG A 68 0.22 -0.05 -7.06
N GLN A 69 0.69 -0.81 -6.06
CA GLN A 69 0.31 -0.55 -4.66
C GLN A 69 0.92 0.74 -4.12
N TYR A 70 2.14 1.08 -4.53
CA TYR A 70 2.77 2.35 -4.19
C TYR A 70 1.98 3.53 -4.77
N GLU A 71 1.66 3.48 -6.06
CA GLU A 71 0.91 4.51 -6.78
C GLU A 71 -0.50 4.68 -6.19
N SER A 72 -1.25 3.58 -6.02
CA SER A 72 -2.58 3.62 -5.38
C SER A 72 -2.52 4.18 -3.95
N MET A 73 -1.49 3.87 -3.16
CA MET A 73 -1.35 4.45 -1.82
C MET A 73 -1.14 5.98 -1.86
N LEU A 74 -0.39 6.49 -2.84
CA LEU A 74 -0.16 7.93 -2.98
C LEU A 74 -1.40 8.67 -3.52
N GLU A 75 -2.16 8.04 -4.42
CA GLU A 75 -3.36 8.62 -5.03
C GLU A 75 -4.60 8.55 -4.10
N ASP A 76 -4.87 7.39 -3.50
CA ASP A 76 -6.13 7.11 -2.82
C ASP A 76 -6.15 7.51 -1.34
N ALA A 77 -5.01 7.58 -0.65
CA ALA A 77 -4.95 7.89 0.79
C ALA A 77 -5.15 9.38 1.12
N GLY A 78 -5.77 10.13 0.21
CA GLY A 78 -5.84 11.58 0.15
C GLY A 78 -6.46 12.34 1.32
N THR A 79 -7.04 11.69 2.35
CA THR A 79 -7.88 12.41 3.32
C THR A 79 -7.47 12.36 4.80
N THR A 80 -6.58 11.46 5.25
CA THR A 80 -6.33 11.28 6.71
C THR A 80 -4.87 11.36 7.17
N LEU A 81 -3.91 11.15 6.27
CA LEU A 81 -2.48 11.18 6.57
C LEU A 81 -1.82 12.42 5.96
N ASP A 82 -0.81 12.96 6.63
CA ASP A 82 0.08 13.94 6.02
C ASP A 82 0.97 13.32 4.93
N GLU A 83 1.51 14.15 4.03
CA GLU A 83 2.29 13.71 2.87
C GLU A 83 3.54 12.90 3.25
N ALA A 84 4.18 13.21 4.39
CA ALA A 84 5.36 12.49 4.83
C ALA A 84 4.98 11.07 5.27
N GLN A 85 3.89 10.93 6.03
CA GLN A 85 3.38 9.64 6.48
C GLN A 85 2.84 8.80 5.31
N LYS A 86 2.15 9.41 4.35
CA LYS A 86 1.71 8.72 3.13
C LYS A 86 2.88 8.05 2.41
N ARG A 87 3.98 8.78 2.20
CA ARG A 87 5.18 8.23 1.54
C ARG A 87 5.80 7.07 2.31
N VAL A 88 5.91 7.19 3.62
CA VAL A 88 6.44 6.10 4.48
C VAL A 88 5.57 4.84 4.38
N VAL A 89 4.25 4.99 4.41
CA VAL A 89 3.34 3.86 4.25
C VAL A 89 3.45 3.26 2.85
N ALA A 90 3.50 4.09 1.80
CA ALA A 90 3.66 3.63 0.42
C ALA A 90 4.95 2.82 0.22
N GLU A 91 6.09 3.28 0.77
CA GLU A 91 7.37 2.56 0.72
C GLU A 91 7.32 1.20 1.42
N ARG A 92 6.67 1.12 2.58
CA ARG A 92 6.47 -0.16 3.29
C ARG A 92 5.64 -1.13 2.46
N LEU A 93 4.55 -0.63 1.86
CA LEU A 93 3.67 -1.44 1.02
C LEU A 93 4.37 -1.92 -0.23
N TYR A 94 5.21 -1.09 -0.84
CA TYR A 94 6.07 -1.51 -1.95
C TYR A 94 6.95 -2.70 -1.54
N GLY A 95 7.61 -2.63 -0.38
CA GLY A 95 8.43 -3.72 0.16
C GLY A 95 7.64 -5.01 0.40
N LEU A 96 6.43 -4.90 0.98
CA LEU A 96 5.54 -6.04 1.20
C LEU A 96 5.05 -6.65 -0.13
N ALA A 97 4.62 -5.81 -1.06
CA ALA A 97 4.10 -6.21 -2.36
C ALA A 97 5.17 -6.83 -3.27
N ALA A 98 6.44 -6.45 -3.11
CA ALA A 98 7.57 -7.07 -3.81
C ALA A 98 7.85 -8.51 -3.36
N SER A 99 7.29 -8.94 -2.21
CA SER A 99 7.46 -10.31 -1.70
C SER A 99 6.61 -11.32 -2.49
N PRO A 100 7.23 -12.32 -3.13
CA PRO A 100 6.54 -13.28 -3.99
C PRO A 100 5.61 -14.25 -3.25
N ASN A 101 5.71 -14.31 -1.92
CA ASN A 101 4.98 -15.27 -1.08
C ASN A 101 3.75 -14.67 -0.41
N ILE A 102 3.50 -13.37 -0.58
CA ILE A 102 2.33 -12.69 -0.02
C ILE A 102 1.23 -12.69 -1.08
N SER A 103 0.06 -13.25 -0.74
CA SER A 103 -1.13 -13.17 -1.59
C SER A 103 -1.72 -11.76 -1.59
N GLU A 104 -2.43 -11.39 -2.65
CA GLU A 104 -3.04 -10.06 -2.77
C GLU A 104 -3.99 -9.76 -1.61
N LYS A 105 -4.80 -10.74 -1.21
CA LYS A 105 -5.70 -10.63 -0.06
C LYS A 105 -4.96 -10.32 1.25
N ALA A 106 -3.81 -10.94 1.47
CA ALA A 106 -3.01 -10.67 2.67
C ALA A 106 -2.36 -9.27 2.61
N LEU A 107 -1.87 -8.88 1.42
CA LEU A 107 -1.30 -7.57 1.17
C LEU A 107 -2.30 -6.43 1.44
N LEU A 108 -3.55 -6.56 0.97
CA LEU A 108 -4.60 -5.58 1.23
C LEU A 108 -4.94 -5.45 2.73
N LYS A 109 -4.91 -6.56 3.49
CA LYS A 109 -5.09 -6.49 4.94
C LYS A 109 -3.92 -5.77 5.63
N MET A 110 -2.69 -6.04 5.21
CA MET A 110 -1.50 -5.38 5.73
C MET A 110 -1.54 -3.88 5.40
N ARG A 111 -2.01 -3.51 4.21
CA ARG A 111 -2.26 -2.11 3.82
C ARG A 111 -3.16 -1.39 4.80
N ASP A 112 -4.32 -1.95 5.09
CA ASP A 112 -5.27 -1.34 6.00
C ASP A 112 -4.70 -1.21 7.42
N GLN A 113 -3.86 -2.16 7.85
CA GLN A 113 -3.16 -2.11 9.14
C GLN A 113 -2.10 -1.01 9.18
N GLU A 114 -1.25 -0.89 8.16
CA GLU A 114 -0.23 0.17 8.07
C GLU A 114 -0.87 1.56 8.07
N ILE A 115 -1.97 1.75 7.33
CA ILE A 115 -2.73 3.00 7.32
C ILE A 115 -3.27 3.32 8.72
N LYS A 116 -3.90 2.35 9.40
CA LYS A 116 -4.40 2.55 10.77
C LYS A 116 -3.29 2.91 11.75
N MET A 117 -2.14 2.23 11.67
CA MET A 117 -0.99 2.53 12.52
C MET A 117 -0.43 3.93 12.27
N ALA A 118 -0.36 4.36 11.01
CA ALA A 118 0.07 5.71 10.66
C ALA A 118 -0.90 6.78 11.21
N VAL A 119 -2.21 6.56 11.08
CA VAL A 119 -3.24 7.47 11.64
C VAL A 119 -3.11 7.57 13.15
N LEU A 120 -2.93 6.45 13.85
CA LEU A 120 -2.74 6.44 15.30
C LEU A 120 -1.48 7.21 15.70
N SER A 121 -0.36 6.99 15.01
CA SER A 121 0.88 7.72 15.29
C SER A 121 0.75 9.22 15.02
N GLN A 122 0.01 9.62 13.99
CA GLN A 122 -0.29 11.04 13.71
C GLN A 122 -1.11 11.67 14.84
N ASN A 123 -2.13 10.96 15.30
CA ASN A 123 -3.03 11.44 16.35
C ASN A 123 -2.31 11.53 17.69
N ASP A 124 -1.43 10.58 18.00
CA ASP A 124 -0.59 10.59 19.20
C ASP A 124 0.30 11.84 19.24
N ARG A 125 1.00 12.15 18.13
CA ARG A 125 1.80 13.39 18.01
C ARG A 125 0.96 14.65 18.20
N LYS A 126 -0.25 14.68 17.63
CA LYS A 126 -1.18 15.81 17.81
C LYS A 126 -1.61 15.94 19.27
N LEU A 127 -1.89 14.84 19.94
CA LEU A 127 -2.26 14.80 21.35
C LEU A 127 -1.11 15.34 22.23
N THR A 128 0.12 14.85 22.04
CA THR A 128 1.29 15.33 22.80
C THR A 128 1.50 16.85 22.63
N LEU A 129 1.33 17.38 21.42
CA LEU A 129 1.43 18.82 21.17
C LEU A 129 0.31 19.61 21.87
N LEU A 130 -0.91 19.08 21.91
CA LEU A 130 -2.02 19.70 22.62
C LEU A 130 -1.80 19.68 24.14
N GLU A 131 -1.34 18.56 24.70
CA GLU A 131 -0.99 18.44 26.12
C GLU A 131 0.11 19.43 26.51
N ALA A 132 1.17 19.54 25.68
CA ALA A 132 2.23 20.52 25.90
C ALA A 132 1.69 21.97 25.87
N LYS A 133 0.78 22.29 24.94
CA LYS A 133 0.12 23.61 24.88
C LYS A 133 -0.75 23.87 26.10
N VAL A 134 -1.52 22.88 26.56
CA VAL A 134 -2.34 23.01 27.78
C VAL A 134 -1.46 23.23 29.01
N ASN A 135 -0.36 22.49 29.13
CA ASN A 135 0.58 22.68 30.24
C ASN A 135 1.21 24.08 30.23
N ALA A 136 1.71 24.54 29.08
CA ALA A 136 2.25 25.90 28.93
C ALA A 136 1.20 26.98 29.21
N ALA A 137 -0.06 26.75 28.81
CA ALA A 137 -1.16 27.65 29.10
C ALA A 137 -1.47 27.73 30.61
N ASN A 138 -1.44 26.60 31.32
CA ASN A 138 -1.63 26.56 32.77
C ASN A 138 -0.48 27.29 33.49
N GLU A 139 0.77 27.06 33.09
CA GLU A 139 1.93 27.77 33.65
C GLU A 139 1.81 29.29 33.51
N VAL A 140 1.35 29.78 32.35
CA VAL A 140 1.09 31.22 32.12
C VAL A 140 -0.01 31.75 33.04
N MET A 141 -1.08 30.98 33.23
CA MET A 141 -2.21 31.39 34.07
C MET A 141 -1.86 31.40 35.56
N ASP A 142 -0.99 30.49 36.00
CA ASP A 142 -0.54 30.36 37.39
C ASP A 142 0.62 31.30 37.74
N ASP A 143 1.28 31.92 36.76
CA ASP A 143 2.41 32.84 36.99
C ASP A 143 1.97 34.08 37.79
N THR A 144 2.40 34.18 39.05
CA THR A 144 2.03 35.27 39.95
C THR A 144 2.72 36.60 39.63
N LYS A 145 3.68 36.62 38.69
CA LYS A 145 4.42 37.82 38.27
C LYS A 145 3.76 38.56 37.11
N LEU A 146 2.77 37.96 36.45
CA LEU A 146 2.06 38.54 35.31
C LEU A 146 0.76 39.22 35.75
N SER A 147 0.47 40.38 35.16
CA SER A 147 -0.85 41.00 35.27
C SER A 147 -1.93 40.16 34.54
N PRO A 148 -3.21 40.30 34.90
CA PRO A 148 -4.29 39.56 34.24
C PRO A 148 -4.34 39.75 32.72
N GLU A 149 -4.02 40.96 32.23
CA GLU A 149 -4.00 41.27 30.80
C GLU A 149 -2.85 40.57 30.08
N GLU A 150 -1.66 40.53 30.69
CA GLU A 150 -0.50 39.81 30.16
C GLU A 150 -0.71 38.30 30.15
N LYS A 151 -1.38 37.74 31.17
CA LYS A 151 -1.77 36.32 31.20
C LYS A 151 -2.66 35.96 30.02
N VAL A 152 -3.72 36.74 29.79
CA VAL A 152 -4.65 36.50 28.68
C VAL A 152 -3.94 36.63 27.33
N HIS A 153 -3.08 37.62 27.16
CA HIS A 153 -2.31 37.79 25.93
C HIS A 153 -1.37 36.60 25.67
N ARG A 154 -0.59 36.18 26.67
CA ARG A 154 0.33 35.04 26.53
C ARG A 154 -0.41 33.70 26.35
N TRP A 155 -1.53 33.51 27.03
CA TRP A 155 -2.38 32.34 26.87
C TRP A 155 -2.91 32.22 25.43
N LYS A 156 -3.39 33.33 24.85
CA LYS A 156 -3.82 33.35 23.43
C LYS A 156 -2.67 33.01 22.48
N ALA A 157 -1.47 33.54 22.75
CA ALA A 157 -0.28 33.26 21.96
C ALA A 157 0.11 31.76 21.94
N VAL A 158 -0.06 31.02 23.04
CA VAL A 158 0.21 29.56 23.10
C VAL A 158 -0.62 28.77 22.06
N PHE A 159 -1.82 29.25 21.77
CA PHE A 159 -2.71 28.65 20.78
C PHE A 159 -2.65 29.33 19.40
N GLY A 160 -1.78 30.33 19.21
CA GLY A 160 -1.65 31.08 17.95
C GLY A 160 -2.86 31.97 17.65
N ARG A 161 -3.48 32.56 18.69
CA ARG A 161 -4.65 33.45 18.61
C ARG A 161 -4.33 34.86 19.08
#